data_AF-A0A2W4I0Y0-F1
#
_entry.id   AF-A0A2W4I0Y0-F1
#
_cell.length_a   1.000
_cell.length_b   1.000
_cell.length_c   1.000
_cell.angle_alpha   90.00
_cell.angle_beta   90.00
_cell.angle_gamma   90.00
#
_symmetry.space_group_name_H-M   'P 1'
#
loop_
_entity.id
_entity.type
_entity.pdbx_description
1 polymer ?
#
loop_
_entity_poly.entity_id
_entity_poly.type
_entity_poly.pdbx_seq_one_letter_code
_entity_poly.pdbx_strand_id
1 'polypeptide(L)'
;MKYTFSTHFLERLEERNISIEDVAALVYGEVDTIIVPSKTDEEIDLRLGFVRGKGLAVIVNRVTGVLVTVRRMRTNEERLF
;
A
#
# COMPACT_ATOMS: atom_id res chain seq x y z
N MET A 1 4.08 -14.72 -0.68
CA MET A 1 2.77 -14.38 -0.07
C MET A 1 1.84 -13.96 -1.20
N LYS A 2 0.58 -14.41 -1.22
CA LYS A 2 -0.39 -14.05 -2.27
C LYS A 2 -1.23 -12.88 -1.75
N TYR A 3 -1.28 -11.78 -2.48
CA TYR A 3 -2.12 -10.63 -2.12
C TYR A 3 -3.49 -10.74 -2.77
N THR A 4 -4.52 -10.36 -2.02
CA THR A 4 -5.91 -10.32 -2.48
C THR A 4 -6.47 -8.91 -2.37
N PHE A 5 -7.13 -8.46 -3.43
CA PHE A 5 -7.78 -7.15 -3.48
C PHE A 5 -9.20 -7.28 -2.93
N SER A 6 -9.53 -6.51 -1.90
CA SER A 6 -10.93 -6.40 -1.45
C SER A 6 -11.73 -5.55 -2.43
N THR A 7 -13.06 -5.69 -2.46
CA THR A 7 -13.94 -4.83 -3.28
C THR A 7 -13.71 -3.35 -2.97
N HIS A 8 -13.62 -3.03 -1.67
CA HIS A 8 -13.30 -1.68 -1.21
C HIS A 8 -11.97 -1.16 -1.76
N PHE A 9 -10.95 -2.03 -1.86
CA PHE A 9 -9.66 -1.65 -2.41
C PHE A 9 -9.75 -1.28 -3.91
N LEU A 10 -10.50 -2.07 -4.68
CA LEU A 10 -10.69 -1.83 -6.12
C LEU A 10 -11.42 -0.50 -6.38
N GLU A 11 -12.46 -0.20 -5.59
CA GLU A 11 -13.15 1.10 -5.66
C GLU A 11 -12.18 2.27 -5.39
N ARG A 12 -11.32 2.14 -4.38
CA ARG A 12 -10.33 3.18 -4.04
C ARG A 12 -9.25 3.36 -5.09
N LEU A 13 -8.86 2.30 -5.82
CA LEU A 13 -7.92 2.40 -6.94
C LEU A 13 -8.50 3.28 -8.06
N GLU A 14 -9.74 2.99 -8.45
CA GLU A 14 -10.45 3.69 -9.52
C GLU A 14 -10.66 5.16 -9.17
N GLU A 15 -11.23 5.46 -8.00
CA GLU A 15 -11.47 6.83 -7.52
C GLU A 15 -10.19 7.68 -7.48
N ARG A 16 -9.03 7.06 -7.27
CA ARG A 16 -7.75 7.76 -7.07
C ARG A 16 -6.84 7.71 -8.29
N ASN A 17 -7.29 7.08 -9.38
CA ASN A 17 -6.50 6.83 -10.58
C ASN A 17 -5.11 6.23 -10.23
N ILE A 18 -5.13 5.18 -9.41
CA ILE A 18 -3.95 4.41 -9.02
C ILE A 18 -4.02 3.06 -9.76
N SER A 19 -2.93 2.69 -10.42
CA SER A 19 -2.86 1.44 -11.17
C SER A 19 -2.63 0.26 -10.23
N ILE A 20 -3.24 -0.89 -10.56
CA ILE A 20 -3.04 -2.15 -9.83
C ILE A 20 -1.56 -2.55 -9.87
N GLU A 21 -0.90 -2.33 -11.01
CA GLU A 21 0.51 -2.60 -11.22
C GLU A 21 1.40 -1.74 -10.31
N ASP A 22 1.04 -0.46 -10.13
CA ASP A 22 1.77 0.43 -9.22
C ASP A 22 1.67 -0.09 -7.76
N VAL A 23 0.51 -0.61 -7.35
CA VAL A 23 0.34 -1.25 -6.03
C VAL A 23 1.10 -2.57 -5.94
N ALA A 24 1.03 -3.39 -6.99
CA ALA A 24 1.70 -4.70 -7.04
C ALA A 24 3.21 -4.54 -6.85
N ALA A 25 3.83 -3.60 -7.57
CA ALA A 25 5.26 -3.31 -7.44
C ALA A 25 5.64 -2.98 -5.98
N LEU A 26 4.81 -2.23 -5.27
CA LEU A 26 5.02 -1.91 -3.86
C LEU A 26 4.83 -3.12 -2.93
N VAL A 27 3.77 -3.90 -3.08
CA VAL A 27 3.48 -5.01 -2.14
C VAL A 27 4.34 -6.25 -2.39
N TYR A 28 4.82 -6.46 -3.61
CA TYR A 28 5.75 -7.53 -3.97
C TYR A 28 7.23 -7.15 -3.81
N GLY A 29 7.53 -5.90 -3.41
CA GLY A 29 8.90 -5.46 -3.12
C GLY A 29 9.75 -5.23 -4.37
N GLU A 30 9.13 -4.88 -5.50
CA GLU A 30 9.82 -4.46 -6.73
C GLU A 30 10.39 -3.03 -6.60
N VAL A 31 9.97 -2.29 -5.57
CA VAL A 31 10.49 -0.98 -5.20
C VAL A 31 10.86 -0.94 -3.72
N ASP A 32 11.74 0.00 -3.35
CA ASP A 32 12.04 0.29 -1.96
C ASP A 32 10.76 0.62 -1.19
N THR A 33 10.51 -0.15 -0.14
CA THR A 33 9.27 -0.10 0.63
C THR A 33 9.56 -0.02 2.11
N ILE A 34 9.04 1.01 2.77
CA ILE A 34 9.04 1.12 4.23
C ILE A 34 7.78 0.46 4.75
N ILE A 35 7.93 -0.47 5.71
CA ILE A 35 6.84 -1.16 6.36
C ILE A 35 6.71 -0.63 7.79
N VAL A 36 5.54 -0.10 8.11
CA VAL A 36 5.20 0.42 9.44
C VAL A 36 4.08 -0.44 10.03
N PRO A 37 4.39 -1.36 10.96
CA PRO A 37 3.37 -2.14 11.65
C PRO A 37 2.43 -1.22 12.45
N SER A 38 1.15 -1.55 12.44
CA SER A 38 0.15 -0.87 13.26
C SER A 38 0.39 -1.16 14.75
N LYS A 39 0.17 -0.15 15.60
CA LYS A 39 0.28 -0.27 17.06
C LYS A 39 -0.99 -0.81 17.72
N THR A 40 -2.13 -0.74 17.03
CA THR A 40 -3.45 -1.12 17.56
C THR A 40 -3.93 -2.46 17.04
N ASP A 41 -3.41 -2.88 15.90
CA ASP A 41 -3.75 -4.16 15.25
C ASP A 41 -2.47 -4.78 14.72
N GLU A 42 -1.99 -5.82 15.38
CA GLU A 42 -0.71 -6.47 15.06
C GLU A 42 -0.74 -7.21 13.72
N GLU A 43 -1.89 -7.37 13.07
CA GLU A 43 -1.96 -7.98 11.74
C GLU A 43 -1.84 -6.95 10.62
N ILE A 44 -1.94 -5.66 10.92
CA ILE A 44 -2.01 -4.61 9.92
C ILE A 44 -0.65 -3.93 9.76
N ASP A 45 -0.18 -3.86 8.52
CA ASP A 45 0.98 -3.06 8.13
C ASP A 45 0.54 -1.91 7.22
N LEU A 46 1.13 -0.73 7.44
CA LEU A 46 1.16 0.35 6.47
C LEU A 46 2.44 0.22 5.65
N ARG A 47 2.30 0.04 4.33
CA ARG A 47 3.42 -0.02 3.39
C ARG A 47 3.51 1.26 2.59
N LEU A 48 4.70 1.84 2.55
CA LEU A 48 5.01 3.10 1.91
C LEU A 48 6.09 2.86 0.84
N GLY A 49 5.89 3.34 -0.38
CA GLY A 49 6.91 3.28 -1.44
C GLY A 49 6.65 4.28 -2.56
N PHE A 50 7.72 4.65 -3.27
CA PHE A 50 7.61 5.44 -4.50
C PHE A 50 7.58 4.52 -5.71
N VAL A 51 6.52 4.61 -6.50
CA VAL A 51 6.36 3.82 -7.73
C VAL A 51 6.17 4.77 -8.89
N ARG A 52 7.09 4.74 -9.87
CA ARG A 52 7.07 5.63 -11.05
C ARG A 52 6.90 7.12 -10.68
N GLY A 53 7.61 7.57 -9.64
CA GLY A 53 7.55 8.95 -9.14
C GLY A 53 6.30 9.28 -8.32
N LYS A 54 5.46 8.30 -7.99
CA LYS A 54 4.25 8.47 -7.19
C LYS A 54 4.46 7.89 -5.78
N GLY A 55 4.33 8.71 -4.74
CA GLY A 55 4.30 8.23 -3.36
C GLY A 55 2.98 7.49 -3.09
N LEU A 56 3.06 6.20 -2.79
CA LEU A 56 1.91 5.35 -2.48
C LEU A 56 1.97 4.81 -1.06
N ALA A 57 0.80 4.73 -0.44
CA ALA A 57 0.59 4.17 0.88
C ALA A 57 -0.52 3.10 0.80
N VAL A 58 -0.19 1.87 1.18
CA VAL A 58 -1.07 0.70 1.09
C VAL A 58 -1.21 0.07 2.46
N ILE A 59 -2.44 -0.13 2.92
CA ILE A 59 -2.71 -0.86 4.17
C ILE A 59 -2.96 -2.33 3.83
N VAL A 60 -2.21 -3.20 4.49
CA VAL A 60 -2.18 -4.64 4.23
C VAL A 60 -2.41 -5.38 5.53
N ASN A 61 -3.32 -6.36 5.54
CA ASN A 61 -3.29 -7.38 6.57
C ASN A 61 -2.19 -8.40 6.21
N ARG A 62 -1.11 -8.42 6.99
CA ARG A 62 0.09 -9.23 6.73
C ARG A 62 -0.11 -10.72 6.95
N VAL A 63 -1.11 -11.09 7.75
CA VAL A 63 -1.45 -12.49 8.04
C VAL A 63 -2.22 -13.11 6.88
N THR A 64 -3.25 -12.39 6.40
CA THR A 64 -4.16 -12.88 5.34
C THR A 64 -3.72 -12.48 3.93
N GLY A 65 -2.88 -11.47 3.79
CA GLY A 65 -2.51 -10.88 2.50
C GLY A 65 -3.58 -9.98 1.87
N VAL A 66 -4.65 -9.68 2.61
CA VAL A 66 -5.71 -8.79 2.10
C VAL A 66 -5.22 -7.34 2.05
N LEU A 67 -5.37 -6.72 0.90
CA LEU A 67 -5.17 -5.29 0.71
C LEU A 67 -6.43 -4.54 1.14
N VAL A 68 -6.31 -3.74 2.19
CA VAL A 68 -7.43 -3.07 2.86
C VAL A 68 -7.77 -1.77 2.14
N THR A 69 -6.78 -0.91 1.92
CA THR A 69 -6.98 0.35 1.20
C THR A 69 -5.67 0.89 0.62
N VAL A 70 -5.78 1.82 -0.33
CA VAL A 70 -4.65 2.49 -0.98
C VAL A 70 -4.89 3.99 -1.08
N ARG A 71 -3.81 4.76 -0.96
CA ARG A 71 -3.82 6.21 -1.16
C ARG A 71 -2.46 6.75 -1.60
N ARG A 72 -2.45 8.03 -1.98
CA ARG A 72 -1.20 8.80 -2.07
C ARG A 72 -0.62 9.01 -0.68
N MET A 73 0.70 9.06 -0.60
CA MET A 73 1.39 9.52 0.60
C MET A 73 1.00 10.95 0.94
N ARG A 74 1.08 11.27 2.22
CA ARG A 74 1.04 12.65 2.72
C ARG A 74 2.43 13.25 2.64
N THR A 75 2.53 14.57 2.60
CA THR A 75 3.81 15.30 2.51
C THR A 75 4.83 14.90 3.59
N ASN A 76 4.37 14.55 4.79
CA ASN A 76 5.26 14.09 5.86
C ASN A 76 5.74 12.64 5.69
N GLU A 77 4.98 11.80 5.00
CA GLU A 77 5.36 10.41 4.66
C GLU A 77 6.33 10.39 3.48
N GLU A 78 6.15 11.29 2.52
CA GLU A 78 7.08 11.43 1.39
C GLU A 78 8.50 11.79 1.83
N ARG A 79 8.66 12.52 2.95
CA ARG A 79 9.97 12.87 3.54
C ARG A 79 10.76 11.68 4.09
N LEU A 80 10.16 10.50 4.13
CA LEU A 80 10.86 9.26 4.52
C LEU A 80 11.73 8.71 3.38
N PHE A 81 11.61 9.27 2.18
CA PHE A 81 12.37 8.95 0.97
C PHE A 81 13.14 10.20 0.49
#